data_AF-A0A2D6PV48-F1
#
_entry.id   AF-A0A2D6PV48-F1
#
_cell.length_a   1.000
_cell.length_b   1.000
_cell.length_c   1.000
_cell.angle_alpha   90.00
_cell.angle_beta   90.00
_cell.angle_gamma   90.00
#
_symmetry.space_group_name_H-M   'P 1'
#
loop_
_entity.id
_entity.type
_entity.pdbx_description
1 polymer ?
#
loop_
_entity_poly.entity_id
_entity_poly.type
_entity_poly.pdbx_seq_one_letter_code
_entity_poly.pdbx_strand_id
1 'polypeptide(L)'
;MAKTQALITTRRKKKPKEMALITDQCTGCAGSPTCIPLCPVADCMNLIIDDEHQPFGYIWVDPLKCIGCKKCITKGPEGLWLDGCPWNAIKMESVAGWEGEYGQLPY
;
A
#
# COMPACT_ATOMS: atom_id res chain seq x y z
N MET A 1 -0.43 23.01 -8.75
CA MET A 1 0.14 23.00 -7.38
C MET A 1 -0.47 21.82 -6.64
N ALA A 2 0.32 20.80 -6.31
CA ALA A 2 -0.18 19.65 -5.55
C ALA A 2 -0.55 20.11 -4.14
N LYS A 3 -1.82 19.99 -3.76
CA LYS A 3 -2.26 20.28 -2.39
C LYS A 3 -1.54 19.31 -1.46
N THR A 4 -0.73 19.80 -0.52
CA THR A 4 -0.11 18.98 0.51
C THR A 4 -1.21 18.36 1.37
N GLN A 5 -1.55 17.10 1.11
CA GLN A 5 -2.53 16.32 1.87
C GLN A 5 -1.95 16.09 3.27
N ALA A 6 -2.64 16.54 4.32
CA ALA A 6 -2.29 16.19 5.69
C ALA A 6 -2.39 14.67 5.89
N LEU A 7 -1.30 14.04 6.34
CA LEU A 7 -1.22 12.59 6.53
C LEU A 7 -1.83 12.18 7.88
N ILE A 8 -2.51 11.04 7.88
CA ILE A 8 -3.01 10.39 9.09
C ILE A 8 -1.81 9.74 9.79
N THR A 9 -1.55 10.14 11.03
CA THR A 9 -0.47 9.61 11.88
C THR A 9 -0.99 8.88 13.12
N THR A 10 -2.29 8.99 13.40
CA THR A 10 -2.90 8.43 14.61
C THR A 10 -3.24 6.95 14.45
N ARG A 11 -3.09 6.18 15.55
CA ARG A 11 -3.53 4.78 15.58
C ARG A 11 -5.04 4.72 15.39
N ARG A 12 -5.45 3.95 14.39
CA ARG A 12 -6.85 3.66 14.05
C ARG A 12 -7.53 2.86 15.16
N LYS A 13 -8.77 3.22 15.50
CA LYS A 13 -9.55 2.59 16.59
C LYS A 13 -10.20 1.25 16.23
N LYS A 14 -10.39 0.95 14.93
CA LYS A 14 -11.12 -0.24 14.45
C LYS A 14 -10.28 -1.02 13.44
N LYS A 15 -10.36 -2.36 13.45
CA LYS A 15 -9.83 -3.26 12.41
C LYS A 15 -10.41 -2.91 11.02
N PRO A 16 -9.61 -2.84 9.94
CA PRO A 16 -10.14 -2.59 8.61
C PRO A 16 -10.72 -3.90 8.06
N LYS A 17 -11.62 -3.83 7.08
CA LYS A 17 -12.13 -5.05 6.41
C LYS A 17 -11.08 -5.63 5.46
N GLU A 18 -10.41 -4.75 4.73
CA GLU A 18 -9.43 -5.09 3.71
C GLU A 18 -8.16 -4.26 3.90
N MET A 19 -7.02 -4.83 3.50
CA MET A 19 -5.71 -4.19 3.48
C MET A 19 -5.04 -4.39 2.11
N ALA A 20 -4.11 -3.49 1.80
CA ALA A 20 -3.31 -3.60 0.58
C ALA A 20 -2.16 -4.59 0.80
N LEU A 21 -1.95 -5.48 -0.16
CA LEU A 21 -0.81 -6.40 -0.23
C LEU A 21 -0.11 -6.23 -1.56
N ILE A 22 1.20 -6.37 -1.52
CA ILE A 22 2.08 -6.20 -2.67
C ILE A 22 2.34 -7.57 -3.28
N THR A 23 2.22 -7.65 -4.60
CA THR A 23 2.52 -8.87 -5.36
C THR A 23 3.98 -8.86 -5.83
N ASP A 24 4.42 -9.99 -6.37
CA ASP A 24 5.71 -10.19 -7.03
C ASP A 24 5.95 -9.28 -8.26
N GLN A 25 4.90 -8.64 -8.78
CA GLN A 25 4.98 -7.69 -9.89
C GLN A 25 5.50 -6.29 -9.46
N CYS A 26 5.77 -6.09 -8.16
CA CYS A 26 6.25 -4.81 -7.67
C CYS A 26 7.73 -4.60 -8.00
N THR A 27 8.03 -3.49 -8.66
CA THR A 27 9.40 -3.10 -9.04
C THR A 27 9.95 -1.95 -8.19
N GLY A 28 9.21 -1.54 -7.15
CA GLY A 28 9.54 -0.35 -6.36
C GLY A 28 9.55 0.95 -7.17
N CYS A 29 8.99 0.93 -8.39
CA CYS A 29 9.10 2.00 -9.37
C CYS A 29 10.55 2.50 -9.56
N ALA A 30 11.51 1.57 -9.50
CA ALA A 30 12.95 1.87 -9.59
C ALA A 30 13.41 2.99 -8.63
N GLY A 31 12.88 3.00 -7.41
CA GLY A 31 13.24 4.00 -6.39
C GLY A 31 12.33 5.23 -6.33
N SER A 32 11.38 5.39 -7.26
CA SER A 32 10.45 6.52 -7.28
C SER A 32 8.98 6.06 -7.17
N PRO A 33 8.55 5.57 -5.99
CA PRO A 33 7.26 4.91 -5.83
C PRO A 33 6.07 5.87 -5.95
N THR A 34 5.19 5.58 -6.91
CA THR A 34 3.95 6.35 -7.14
C THR A 34 2.92 6.17 -6.02
N CYS A 35 2.90 5.01 -5.36
CA CYS A 35 1.90 4.69 -4.34
C CYS A 35 2.11 5.41 -3.00
N ILE A 36 3.35 5.80 -2.66
CA ILE A 36 3.66 6.53 -1.43
C ILE A 36 2.92 7.88 -1.35
N PRO A 37 3.05 8.79 -2.35
CA PRO A 37 2.36 10.08 -2.30
C PRO A 37 0.83 9.99 -2.40
N LEU A 38 0.30 8.88 -2.92
CA LEU A 38 -1.15 8.63 -3.01
C LEU A 38 -1.74 8.15 -1.67
N CYS A 39 -0.91 7.58 -0.79
CA CYS A 39 -1.37 7.04 0.48
C CYS A 39 -1.67 8.18 1.48
N PRO A 40 -2.88 8.26 2.06
CA PRO A 40 -3.24 9.30 3.02
C PRO A 40 -2.71 9.01 4.43
N VAL A 41 -1.99 7.91 4.64
CA VAL A 41 -1.47 7.47 5.94
C VAL A 41 0.05 7.53 5.91
N ALA A 42 0.64 8.22 6.89
CA ALA A 42 2.08 8.31 7.01
C ALA A 42 2.71 6.93 7.23
N ASP A 43 3.84 6.67 6.58
CA ASP A 43 4.65 5.46 6.73
C ASP A 43 3.89 4.14 6.51
N CYS A 44 2.76 4.18 5.81
CA CYS A 44 1.98 2.99 5.46
C CYS A 44 2.59 2.26 4.26
N MET A 45 3.25 2.97 3.35
CA MET A 45 3.89 2.43 2.15
C MET A 45 5.38 2.73 2.26
N ASN A 46 6.20 1.70 2.39
CA ASN A 46 7.64 1.84 2.59
C ASN A 46 8.37 1.19 1.42
N LEU A 47 9.27 1.92 0.78
CA LEU A 47 10.15 1.36 -0.24
C LEU A 47 11.26 0.56 0.45
N ILE A 48 11.34 -0.72 0.13
CA ILE A 48 12.45 -1.59 0.51
C ILE A 48 13.34 -1.76 -0.72
N ILE A 49 14.59 -1.31 -0.60
CA ILE A 49 15.59 -1.43 -1.68
C ILE A 49 16.15 -2.85 -1.65
N ASP A 50 16.31 -3.43 -2.83
CA ASP A 50 17.08 -4.66 -3.02
C ASP A 50 18.52 -4.26 -3.37
N ASP A 51 19.44 -4.45 -2.42
CA ASP A 51 20.84 -4.08 -2.58
C ASP A 51 21.57 -4.97 -3.61
N GLU A 52 21.09 -6.20 -3.83
CA GLU A 52 21.66 -7.13 -4.81
C GLU A 52 21.17 -6.84 -6.23
N HIS A 53 19.98 -6.25 -6.37
CA HIS A 53 19.30 -6.02 -7.65
C HIS A 53 18.94 -4.56 -7.90
N GLN A 54 19.88 -3.63 -7.68
CA GLN A 54 19.67 -2.22 -7.98
C GLN A 54 19.40 -1.97 -9.48
N PRO A 55 18.49 -1.05 -9.85
CA PRO A 55 17.80 -0.06 -9.01
C PRO A 55 16.44 -0.55 -8.45
N PHE A 56 16.20 -1.87 -8.47
CA PHE A 56 14.92 -2.43 -8.10
C PHE A 56 14.76 -2.54 -6.58
N GLY A 57 13.51 -2.75 -6.19
CA GLY A 57 13.08 -2.95 -4.83
C GLY A 57 11.61 -3.30 -4.87
N TYR A 58 10.97 -3.26 -3.71
CA TYR A 58 9.53 -3.48 -3.62
C TYR A 58 8.94 -2.56 -2.56
N ILE A 59 7.63 -2.39 -2.64
CA ILE A 59 6.90 -1.68 -1.60
C ILE A 59 6.52 -2.69 -0.53
N TRP A 60 6.69 -2.32 0.72
CA TRP A 60 6.14 -3.02 1.86
C TRP A 60 5.01 -2.18 2.46
N VAL A 61 3.84 -2.81 2.64
CA VAL A 61 2.67 -2.17 3.25
C VAL A 61 2.65 -2.51 4.72
N ASP A 62 2.63 -1.49 5.58
CA ASP A 62 2.49 -1.70 7.02
C ASP A 62 1.05 -2.16 7.35
N PRO A 63 0.87 -3.39 7.87
CA PRO A 63 -0.46 -3.97 8.12
C PRO A 63 -1.19 -3.31 9.30
N LEU A 64 -0.47 -2.65 10.20
CA LEU A 64 -1.06 -1.93 11.33
C LEU A 64 -1.56 -0.55 10.92
N LYS A 65 -0.89 0.08 9.96
CA LYS A 65 -1.22 1.42 9.45
C LYS A 65 -2.19 1.41 8.28
N CYS A 66 -2.23 0.34 7.47
CA CYS A 66 -3.14 0.27 6.33
C CYS A 66 -4.61 0.42 6.76
N ILE A 67 -5.30 1.40 6.16
CA ILE A 67 -6.73 1.67 6.44
C ILE A 67 -7.67 1.13 5.34
N GLY A 68 -7.12 0.52 4.29
CA GLY A 68 -7.93 0.01 3.17
C GLY A 68 -8.57 1.09 2.30
N CYS A 69 -7.93 2.26 2.15
CA CYS A 69 -8.51 3.40 1.40
C CYS A 69 -8.54 3.25 -0.12
N LYS A 70 -7.84 2.24 -0.68
CA LYS A 70 -7.79 1.93 -2.12
C LYS A 70 -7.27 3.04 -3.04
N LYS A 71 -6.65 4.10 -2.52
CA LYS A 71 -6.03 5.16 -3.35
C LYS A 71 -4.75 4.72 -4.07
N CYS A 72 -4.09 3.67 -3.58
CA CYS A 72 -2.85 3.16 -4.14
C CYS A 72 -3.06 2.16 -5.29
N ILE A 73 -4.29 1.66 -5.47
CA ILE A 73 -4.62 0.75 -6.57
C ILE A 73 -5.09 1.53 -7.80
N THR A 74 -4.82 0.97 -8.98
CA THR A 74 -5.16 1.58 -10.27
C THR A 74 -6.62 1.38 -10.65
N LYS A 75 -7.31 0.45 -9.98
CA LYS A 75 -8.72 0.14 -10.22
C LYS A 75 -9.58 0.93 -9.25
N GLY A 76 -10.33 1.89 -9.79
CA GLY A 76 -11.38 2.59 -9.07
C GLY A 76 -12.68 1.79 -8.96
N PRO A 77 -13.69 2.35 -8.27
CA PRO A 77 -15.04 1.80 -8.30
C PRO A 77 -15.53 1.69 -9.75
N GLU A 78 -16.27 0.61 -10.03
CA GLU A 78 -16.87 0.34 -11.35
C GLU A 78 -15.88 0.18 -12.52
N GLY A 79 -14.62 -0.15 -12.24
CA GLY A 79 -13.62 -0.46 -13.27
C GLY A 79 -12.99 0.77 -13.92
N LEU A 80 -13.22 1.97 -13.37
CA LEU A 80 -12.53 3.18 -13.79
C LEU A 80 -11.03 3.08 -13.52
N TRP A 81 -10.22 3.57 -14.45
CA TRP A 81 -8.77 3.67 -14.28
C TRP A 81 -8.45 4.90 -13.43
N LEU A 82 -7.73 4.71 -12.32
CA LEU A 82 -7.30 5.78 -11.41
C LEU A 82 -5.78 5.92 -11.42
N ASP A 83 -5.31 7.06 -10.93
CA ASP A 83 -3.91 7.27 -10.58
C ASP A 83 -3.55 6.32 -9.43
N GLY A 84 -2.78 5.27 -9.74
CA GLY A 84 -2.43 4.18 -8.82
C GLY A 84 -1.16 3.45 -9.26
N CYS A 85 -0.93 2.25 -8.73
CA CYS A 85 0.24 1.44 -9.11
C CYS A 85 0.25 1.10 -10.62
N PRO A 86 1.20 1.62 -11.42
CA PRO A 86 1.19 1.41 -12.88
C PRO A 86 1.35 -0.06 -13.28
N TRP A 87 1.97 -0.86 -12.42
CA TRP A 87 2.18 -2.30 -12.60
C TRP A 87 1.01 -3.16 -12.15
N ASN A 88 -0.04 -2.55 -11.58
CA ASN A 88 -1.15 -3.26 -10.94
C ASN A 88 -0.66 -4.29 -9.88
N ALA A 89 0.46 -4.00 -9.22
CA ALA A 89 1.13 -4.89 -8.27
C ALA A 89 0.57 -4.80 -6.83
N ILE A 90 -0.61 -4.20 -6.66
CA ILE A 90 -1.25 -4.01 -5.35
C ILE A 90 -2.62 -4.66 -5.38
N LYS A 91 -2.80 -5.71 -4.58
CA LYS A 91 -4.09 -6.37 -4.38
C LYS A 91 -4.71 -5.93 -3.06
N MET A 92 -6.04 -5.90 -3.02
CA MET A 92 -6.79 -5.74 -1.77
C MET A 92 -7.18 -7.11 -1.27
N GLU A 93 -6.87 -7.40 -0.01
CA GLU A 93 -7.21 -8.67 0.62
C GLU A 93 -7.86 -8.44 1.97
N SER A 94 -8.73 -9.36 2.39
CA SER A 94 -9.36 -9.27 3.71
C SER A 94 -8.32 -9.41 4.82
N VAL A 95 -8.47 -8.61 5.88
CA VAL A 95 -7.56 -8.70 7.03
C VAL A 95 -7.66 -10.06 7.72
N ALA A 96 -8.85 -10.67 7.70
CA ALA A 96 -9.03 -12.04 8.20
C ALA A 96 -8.23 -13.07 7.41
N GLY A 97 -8.15 -12.91 6.08
CA GLY A 97 -7.32 -13.77 5.21
C GLY A 97 -5.83 -13.60 5.53
N TRP A 98 -5.37 -12.35 5.63
CA TRP A 98 -3.98 -12.06 5.99
C TRP A 98 -3.62 -12.63 7.36
N GLU A 99 -4.47 -12.47 8.37
CA GLU A 99 -4.21 -13.01 9.71
C GLU A 99 -4.22 -14.54 9.76
N GLY A 100 -4.95 -15.20 8.84
CA GLY A 100 -4.94 -16.65 8.70
C GLY A 100 -3.61 -17.19 8.17
N GLU A 101 -2.89 -16.41 7.35
CA GLU A 101 -1.63 -16.81 6.73
C GLU A 101 -0.40 -16.34 7.52
N TYR A 102 -0.44 -15.10 8.04
CA TYR A 102 0.71 -14.43 8.66
C TYR A 102 0.59 -14.23 10.19
N GLY A 103 -0.56 -14.56 10.78
CA GLY A 103 -0.83 -14.44 12.21
C GLY A 103 -1.58 -13.17 12.61
N GLN A 104 -2.02 -13.11 13.87
CA GLN A 104 -2.87 -12.01 14.37
C GLN A 104 -2.11 -10.70 14.55
N LEU A 105 -2.72 -9.60 14.13
CA LEU A 105 -2.15 -8.27 14.28
C LEU A 105 -2.53 -7.64 15.62
N PRO A 106 -1.57 -7.03 16.36
CA PRO A 106 -1.83 -6.33 17.61
C PRO A 106 -2.49 -4.96 17.35
N TYR A 107 -3.81 -4.97 17.14
CA TYR A 107 -4.58 -3.76 16.82
C TYR A 107 -4.82 -2.81 17.98
#